data_AF-M9LKG8-F1
#
_entry.id   AF-M9LKG8-F1
#
_cell.length_a   1.000
_cell.length_b   1.000
_cell.length_c   1.000
_cell.angle_alpha   90.00
_cell.angle_beta   90.00
_cell.angle_gamma   90.00
#
_symmetry.space_group_name_H-M   'P 1'
#
loop_
_entity.id
_entity.type
_entity.pdbx_description
1 polymer ?
#
loop_
_entity_poly.entity_id
_entity_poly.type
_entity_poly.pdbx_seq_one_letter_code
_entity_poly.pdbx_strand_id
1 'polypeptide(L)' 'MRSKQLHTAVKCLVCRRLLASEEARLIFRTGFCGDVPVGGCEQCVAKHPPLNRLWRVRLTNLPYDSLH' A
#
# COMPACT_ATOMS: atom_id res chain seq x y z
N MET A 1 -20.87 -15.46 1.56
CA MET A 1 -19.62 -15.91 0.89
C MET A 1 -18.44 -15.32 1.65
N ARG A 2 -17.76 -16.12 2.49
CA ARG A 2 -16.52 -15.71 3.17
C ARG A 2 -15.40 -15.76 2.14
N SER A 3 -14.95 -14.62 1.64
CA SER A 3 -13.72 -14.56 0.85
C SER A 3 -12.61 -15.18 1.67
N LYS A 4 -12.01 -16.27 1.15
CA LYS A 4 -10.73 -16.77 1.64
C LYS A 4 -9.77 -15.60 1.56
N GLN A 5 -9.47 -15.01 2.72
CA GLN A 5 -8.39 -14.05 2.87
C GLN A 5 -7.12 -14.90 2.75
N LEU A 6 -6.77 -15.26 1.50
CA LEU A 6 -5.44 -15.73 1.18
C LEU A 6 -4.53 -14.65 1.73
N HIS A 7 -3.62 -15.02 2.63
CA HIS A 7 -2.56 -14.14 3.12
C HIS A 7 -1.63 -13.84 1.92
N THR A 8 -2.10 -13.03 0.97
CA THR A 8 -1.35 -12.61 -0.19
C THR A 8 -0.26 -11.69 0.33
N ALA A 9 0.99 -12.14 0.20
CA ALA A 9 2.14 -11.30 0.46
C ALA A 9 2.06 -10.05 -0.43
N VAL A 10 2.49 -8.90 0.10
CA VAL A 10 2.52 -7.63 -0.62
C VAL A 10 3.97 -7.17 -0.73
N LYS A 11 4.44 -6.84 -1.94
CA LYS A 11 5.79 -6.32 -2.15
C LYS A 11 5.81 -4.82 -1.87
N CYS A 12 6.59 -4.37 -0.89
CA CYS A 12 6.76 -2.92 -0.67
C CYS A 12 7.49 -2.30 -1.86
N LEU A 13 6.91 -1.25 -2.47
CA LEU A 13 7.48 -0.57 -3.63
C LEU A 13 8.86 0.05 -3.34
N VAL A 14 9.08 0.50 -2.10
CA VAL A 14 10.30 1.24 -1.72
C VAL A 14 11.39 0.29 -1.21
N CYS A 15 11.15 -0.41 -0.09
CA CYS A 15 12.17 -1.26 0.52
C CYS A 15 12.22 -2.68 -0.06
N ARG A 16 11.34 -3.03 -1.01
CA ARG A 16 11.26 -4.33 -1.69
C ARG A 16 11.04 -5.55 -0.77
N ARG A 17 10.79 -5.34 0.53
CA ARG A 17 10.42 -6.40 1.48
C ARG A 17 9.05 -6.99 1.12
N LEU A 18 8.90 -8.30 1.30
CA LEU A 18 7.59 -8.96 1.29
C LEU A 18 6.92 -8.73 2.64
N LEU A 19 5.72 -8.18 2.58
CA LEU A 19 4.89 -7.83 3.72
C LEU A 19 3.78 -8.87 3.86
N ALA A 20 3.43 -9.24 5.09
CA ALA A 20 2.11 -9.79 5.33
C ALA A 20 1.04 -8.74 4.97
N SER A 21 -0.15 -9.17 4.58
CA SER A 21 -1.23 -8.24 4.22
C SER A 21 -1.56 -7.24 5.34
N GLU A 22 -1.36 -7.63 6.61
CA GLU A 22 -1.59 -6.78 7.79
C GLU A 22 -0.51 -5.71 7.98
N GLU A 23 0.71 -5.94 7.47
CA GLU A 23 1.81 -4.97 7.51
C GLU A 23 1.73 -3.93 6.38
N ALA A 24 0.90 -4.17 5.37
CA ALA A 24 0.73 -3.30 4.21
C ALA A 24 -0.28 -2.18 4.52
N ARG A 25 0.20 -0.93 4.59
CA ARG A 25 -0.67 0.25 4.71
C ARG A 25 -1.36 0.61 3.39
N LEU A 26 -0.68 0.35 2.29
CA LEU A 26 -1.19 0.54 0.94
C LEU A 26 -1.06 -0.76 0.17
N ILE A 27 -2.08 -1.09 -0.62
CA ILE A 27 -2.06 -2.16 -1.61
C ILE A 27 -2.59 -1.56 -2.91
N PHE A 28 -1.79 -1.62 -3.98
CA PHE A 28 -2.16 -1.10 -5.28
C PHE A 28 -2.97 -2.14 -6.05
N ARG A 29 -4.14 -1.75 -6.58
CA ARG A 29 -5.01 -2.66 -7.34
C ARG A 29 -4.39 -3.13 -8.65
N THR A 30 -3.54 -2.32 -9.26
CA THR A 30 -2.95 -2.56 -10.59
C THR A 30 -1.43 -2.70 -10.58
N GLY A 31 -0.80 -2.69 -9.39
CA GLY A 31 0.64 -2.83 -9.25
C GLY A 31 1.00 -4.26 -8.86
N PHE A 32 1.81 -4.94 -9.67
CA PHE A 32 2.25 -6.31 -9.41
C PHE A 32 3.74 -6.51 -9.75
N CYS A 33 4.40 -7.37 -9.00
CA CYS A 33 5.76 -7.86 -9.25
C CYS A 33 5.67 -9.38 -9.41
N GLY A 34 5.49 -9.86 -10.65
CA GLY A 34 4.99 -11.23 -10.89
C GLY A 34 3.54 -11.35 -10.41
N ASP A 35 3.23 -12.39 -9.64
CA ASP A 35 1.89 -12.58 -9.05
C ASP A 35 1.70 -11.89 -7.70
N VAL A 36 2.72 -11.15 -7.23
CA VAL A 36 2.71 -10.50 -5.92
C VAL A 36 2.23 -9.06 -6.06
N PRO A 37 1.10 -8.66 -5.43
CA PRO A 37 0.65 -7.27 -5.45
C PRO A 37 1.69 -6.36 -4.81
N VAL A 38 1.79 -5.14 -5.33
CA VAL A 38 2.70 -4.11 -4.83
C VAL A 38 1.94 -3.23 -3.84
N GLY A 39 2.65 -2.72 -2.84
CA GLY A 39 2.09 -1.87 -1.81
C GLY A 39 3.14 -1.03 -1.09
N GLY A 40 2.82 -0.58 0.12
CA GLY A 40 3.72 0.19 0.97
C GLY A 40 3.61 -0.22 2.43
N CYS A 41 4.74 -0.49 3.08
CA CYS A 41 4.77 -0.65 4.54
C CYS A 41 4.69 0.70 5.24
N GLU A 42 4.31 0.69 6.51
CA GLU A 42 4.20 1.88 7.36
C GLU A 42 5.43 2.80 7.29
N GLN A 43 6.63 2.25 7.48
CA GLN A 43 7.87 3.04 7.50
C GLN A 43 8.15 3.72 6.17
N CYS A 44 7.91 3.05 5.04
CA CYS A 44 8.13 3.62 3.72
C CYS A 44 7.05 4.62 3.33
N VAL A 45 5.80 4.38 3.71
CA VAL A 45 4.69 5.32 3.52
C VAL A 45 4.94 6.61 4.31
N ALA A 46 5.48 6.52 5.53
CA ALA A 46 5.80 7.69 6.33
C ALA A 46 6.93 8.55 5.72
N LYS A 47 7.93 7.91 5.10
CA LYS A 47 9.14 8.60 4.60
C LYS A 47 9.07 9.03 3.14
N HIS A 48 8.15 8.48 2.34
CA HIS A 48 8.07 8.75 0.90
C HIS A 48 6.86 9.65 0.59
N PRO A 49 7.05 10.95 0.25
CA PRO A 49 5.96 11.92 0.21
C PRO A 49 4.77 11.53 -0.71
N PRO A 50 4.99 11.02 -1.93
CA PRO A 50 3.89 10.53 -2.76
C PRO A 50 3.07 9.40 -2.10
N LEU A 51 3.71 8.47 -1.40
CA LEU A 51 3.01 7.37 -0.74
C LEU A 51 2.27 7.85 0.51
N ASN A 52 2.87 8.79 1.25
CA ASN A 52 2.22 9.43 2.38
C ASN A 52 0.94 10.14 1.94
N ARG A 53 0.99 10.87 0.83
CA ARG A 53 -0.14 11.59 0.26
C ARG A 53 -1.27 10.63 -0.15
N LEU A 54 -0.95 9.53 -0.84
CA LEU A 54 -1.94 8.48 -1.16
C LEU A 54 -2.60 7.89 0.09
N TRP A 55 -1.80 7.65 1.13
CA TRP A 55 -2.33 7.17 2.41
C TRP A 55 -3.26 8.19 3.07
N ARG A 56 -2.90 9.48 3.05
CA ARG A 56 -3.75 10.56 3.58
C ARG A 56 -5.06 10.73 2.79
N VAL A 57 -5.05 10.58 1.46
CA VAL A 57 -6.29 10.53 0.66
C VAL A 57 -7.21 9.44 1.18
N ARG A 58 -6.66 8.24 1.41
CA ARG A 58 -7.44 7.10 1.87
C ARG A 58 -8.07 7.32 3.26
N LEU A 59 -7.40 8.05 4.14
CA LEU A 59 -7.88 8.34 5.50
C LEU A 59 -8.88 9.51 5.55
N THR A 60 -8.67 10.53 4.72
CA THR A 60 -9.39 11.82 4.86
C THR A 60 -10.51 12.00 3.83
N ASN A 61 -10.58 11.16 2.80
CA ASN A 61 -11.42 11.35 1.61
C ASN A 61 -11.18 12.70 0.89
N LEU A 62 -10.09 13.41 1.20
CA LEU A 62 -9.69 14.61 0.46
C LEU A 62 -9.03 14.23 -0.87
N PRO A 63 -9.18 15.04 -1.92
CA PRO A 63 -8.48 14.82 -3.17
C PRO A 63 -6.95 14.79 -2.98
N TYR A 64 -6.25 14.01 -3.81
CA TYR A 64 -4.80 13.90 -3.76
C TYR A 64 -4.10 15.26 -3.87
N ASP A 65 -4.58 16.10 -4.78
CA ASP A 65 -3.99 17.41 -5.05
C ASP A 65 -4.23 18.42 -3.92
N SER A 66 -5.22 18.18 -3.05
CA SER A 66 -5.52 19.03 -1.89
C SER A 66 -4.63 18.74 -0.70
N LEU A 67 -3.86 17.65 -0.72
CA LEU A 67 -2.99 17.25 0.37
C LEU A 67 -1.57 17.74 0.08
N HIS A 68 -1.25 18.97 0.46
CA HIS A 68 0.12 19.48 0.37
C HIS A 68 1.08 18.69 1.27
#